data_AF-A0A183JGZ1-F1
#
_entry.id   AF-A0A183JGZ1-F1
#
_cell.length_a   1.000
_cell.length_b   1.000
_cell.length_c   1.000
_cell.angle_alpha   90.00
_cell.angle_beta   90.00
_cell.angle_gamma   90.00
#
_symmetry.space_group_name_H-M   'P 1'
#
loop_
_entity.id
_entity.type
_entity.pdbx_description
1 polymer ?
#
loop_
_entity_poly.entity_id
_entity_poly.type
_entity_poly.pdbx_seq_one_letter_code
_entity_poly.pdbx_strand_id
1 'polypeptide(L)' 'MYSHNVTNRPTVRIYRDCSAISPEFPQCIDRVGTDKVKMRYCICTDDACNQSVLTNSVQVKSIFISIAFSILIYLFSLN' A
#
# COMPACT_ATOMS: atom_id res chain seq x y z
N MET A 1 28.85 14.25 3.11
CA MET A 1 28.68 13.99 1.66
C MET A 1 28.29 12.51 1.51
N TYR A 2 27.01 12.20 1.31
CA TYR A 2 26.57 10.82 1.09
C TYR A 2 26.31 10.60 -0.40
N SER A 3 27.05 9.66 -0.98
CA SER A 3 26.97 9.27 -2.38
C SER A 3 25.70 8.44 -2.62
N HIS A 4 24.82 8.92 -3.50
CA HIS A 4 23.67 8.15 -3.96
C HIS A 4 24.06 7.38 -5.22
N ASN A 5 24.29 6.08 -5.06
CA ASN A 5 24.38 5.14 -6.16
C ASN A 5 22.94 4.91 -6.70
N VAL A 6 22.56 5.65 -7.74
CA VAL A 6 21.21 5.69 -8.31
C VAL A 6 20.97 4.42 -9.14
N THR A 7 20.44 3.38 -8.50
CA THR A 7 19.81 2.26 -9.23
C THR A 7 18.37 2.65 -9.57
N ASN A 8 18.02 2.53 -10.86
CA ASN A 8 16.73 2.80 -11.50
C ASN A 8 15.49 2.29 -10.73
N ARG A 9 15.04 3.05 -9.73
CA ARG A 9 13.70 2.96 -9.14
C ARG A 9 13.01 4.29 -9.35
N PRO A 10 11.69 4.33 -9.64
CA PRO A 10 10.99 5.60 -9.72
C PRO A 10 11.23 6.33 -8.40
N THR A 11 11.73 7.57 -8.48
CA THR A 11 12.23 8.40 -7.38
C THR A 11 11.12 8.88 -6.42
N VAL A 12 10.05 8.10 -6.29
CA VAL A 12 8.92 8.39 -5.42
C VAL A 12 9.32 8.00 -4.00
N ARG A 13 9.37 8.99 -3.11
CA ARG A 13 9.59 8.79 -1.68
C ARG A 13 8.26 9.01 -0.97
N ILE A 14 7.89 8.08 -0.10
CA ILE A 14 6.68 8.18 0.72
C ILE A 14 7.12 8.42 2.16
N TYR A 15 6.68 9.53 2.73
CA TYR A 15 6.88 9.88 4.12
C TYR A 15 5.52 9.93 4.83
N ARG A 16 5.46 9.40 6.04
CA ARG A 16 4.24 9.30 6.85
C ARG A 16 4.59 9.71 8.28
N ASP A 17 3.78 10.58 8.85
CA ASP A 17 3.89 10.99 10.23
C ASP A 17 2.51 11.37 10.78
N CYS A 18 2.38 11.44 12.09
CA CYS A 18 1.18 11.94 12.75
C CYS A 18 1.05 13.45 12.52
N SER A 19 -0.12 13.88 12.07
CA SER A 19 -0.42 15.29 11.87
C SER A 19 -0.97 15.90 13.16
N ALA A 20 -0.48 17.08 13.53
CA ALA A 20 -1.09 17.89 14.60
C ALA A 20 -2.46 18.49 14.20
N ILE A 21 -2.75 18.51 12.89
CA ILE A 21 -4.02 18.96 12.34
C ILE A 21 -4.96 17.76 12.31
N SER A 22 -6.10 17.88 12.99
CA SER A 22 -7.21 16.93 12.92
C SER A 22 -8.20 17.42 11.86
N PRO A 23 -8.30 16.76 10.69
CA PRO A 23 -9.28 17.12 9.69
C PRO A 23 -10.63 16.47 10.01
N GLU A 24 -11.72 17.13 9.65
CA GLU A 24 -13.07 16.55 9.77
C GLU A 24 -13.28 15.36 8.82
N PHE A 25 -12.56 15.32 7.70
CA PHE A 25 -12.63 14.27 6.70
C PHE A 25 -11.25 14.04 6.05
N PRO A 26 -10.95 12.83 5.56
CA PRO A 26 -9.72 12.55 4.84
C PRO A 26 -9.57 13.46 3.62
N GLN A 27 -8.39 14.06 3.45
CA GLN A 27 -8.13 15.00 2.36
C GLN A 27 -6.74 14.77 1.78
N CYS A 28 -6.62 14.96 0.47
CA CYS A 28 -5.34 14.95 -0.22
C CYS A 28 -5.17 16.22 -1.07
N ILE A 29 -3.97 16.79 -1.07
CA ILE A 29 -3.62 17.97 -1.83
C ILE A 29 -2.37 17.67 -2.66
N ASP A 30 -2.48 17.92 -3.96
CA ASP A 30 -1.37 17.81 -4.90
C ASP A 30 -0.68 19.16 -5.05
N ARG A 31 0.65 19.15 -4.96
CA ARG A 31 1.50 20.34 -5.13
C ARG A 31 2.70 20.01 -6.00
N VAL A 32 3.20 21.02 -6.71
CA VAL A 32 4.47 20.94 -7.43
C VAL A 32 5.45 21.86 -6.74
N GLY A 33 6.50 21.28 -6.16
CA GLY A 33 7.57 22.03 -5.49
C GLY A 33 8.70 22.42 -6.44
N THR A 34 9.82 22.81 -5.86
CA THR A 34 11.07 23.10 -6.58
C THR A 34 11.50 21.90 -7.43
N ASP A 35 12.19 22.15 -8.54
CA ASP A 35 12.68 21.13 -9.48
C ASP A 35 11.57 20.24 -10.08
N LYS A 36 10.34 20.76 -10.15
CA LYS A 36 9.15 20.06 -10.68
C LYS A 36 8.82 18.77 -9.91
N VAL A 37 9.24 18.67 -8.65
CA VAL A 37 8.89 17.54 -7.79
C VAL A 37 7.39 17.61 -7.47
N LYS A 38 6.65 16.61 -7.93
CA LYS A 38 5.23 16.45 -7.62
C LYS A 38 5.08 15.77 -6.26
N MET A 39 4.39 16.44 -5.34
CA MET A 39 4.15 15.97 -3.98
C MET A 39 2.65 15.86 -3.74
N ARG A 40 2.22 14.79 -3.08
CA ARG A 40 0.85 14.59 -2.60
C ARG A 40 0.87 14.53 -1.09
N TYR A 41 0.18 15.45 -0.45
CA TYR A 41 -0.01 15.45 1.00
C TYR A 41 -1.39 14.89 1.28
N CYS A 42 -1.48 13.86 2.11
CA CYS A 42 -2.75 13.31 2.55
C CYS A 42 -2.82 13.36 4.07
N ILE A 43 -3.98 13.72 4.59
CA ILE A 43 -4.34 13.57 6.00
C ILE A 43 -5.51 12.59 6.06
N CYS A 44 -5.43 11.64 6.97
CA CYS A 44 -6.48 10.68 7.25
C CYS A 44 -6.85 10.75 8.73
N THR A 45 -8.04 10.27 9.04
CA THR A 45 -8.56 10.09 10.40
C THR A 45 -8.40 8.63 10.80
N ASP A 46 -8.35 8.36 12.09
CA ASP A 46 -8.26 7.02 12.70
C ASP A 46 -6.85 6.40 12.81
N ASP A 47 -6.74 5.43 13.71
CA ASP A 47 -5.48 4.74 14.01
C ASP A 47 -4.99 3.94 12.81
N ALA A 48 -3.68 4.07 12.51
CA ALA A 48 -3.02 3.39 11.40
C ALA A 48 -3.67 3.62 10.01
N CYS A 49 -4.47 4.68 9.84
CA CYS A 49 -5.13 5.01 8.57
C CYS A 49 -4.16 5.24 7.41
N ASN A 50 -2.92 5.63 7.72
CA ASN A 50 -1.86 5.88 6.75
C ASN A 50 -1.12 4.60 6.33
N GLN A 51 -1.52 3.42 6.81
CA GLN A 51 -0.91 2.15 6.43
C GLN A 51 -0.93 1.96 4.91
N SER A 52 0.16 1.47 4.34
CA SER A 52 0.12 1.03 2.95
C SER A 52 -0.85 -0.14 2.87
N VAL A 53 -1.85 -0.05 1.99
CA VAL A 53 -2.64 -1.23 1.61
C VAL A 53 -1.68 -2.16 0.87
N LEU A 54 -1.02 -3.03 1.62
CA LEU A 54 -0.34 -4.18 1.06
C LEU A 54 -1.47 -5.16 0.71
N THR A 55 -2.12 -4.95 -0.44
CA THR A 55 -2.92 -6.00 -1.06
C THR A 55 -1.92 -7.07 -1.47
N ASN A 56 -1.59 -7.96 -0.53
CA ASN A 56 -0.84 -9.16 -0.78
C ASN A 56 -1.69 -10.06 -1.69
N SER A 57 -1.66 -9.78 -2.99
CA SER A 57 -2.21 -10.60 -4.06
C SER A 57 -1.80 -12.07 -3.89
N VAL A 58 -0.62 -12.31 -3.29
CA VAL A 58 -0.12 -13.63 -2.92
C VAL A 58 -0.98 -14.32 -1.85
N GLN A 59 -1.40 -13.61 -0.79
CA GLN A 59 -2.22 -14.18 0.28
C GLN A 59 -3.63 -14.54 -0.22
N VAL A 60 -4.24 -13.68 -1.03
CA VAL A 60 -5.55 -13.95 -1.63
C VAL A 60 -5.48 -15.17 -2.55
N LYS A 61 -4.46 -15.25 -3.43
CA LYS A 61 -4.26 -16.40 -4.32
C LYS A 61 -4.02 -17.70 -3.56
N SER A 62 -3.27 -17.67 -2.46
CA SER A 62 -3.03 -18.85 -1.63
C SER A 62 -4.32 -19.44 -1.07
N ILE A 63 -5.23 -18.58 -0.57
CA ILE A 63 -6.51 -19.03 0.01
C ILE A 63 -7.37 -19.71 -1.06
N PHE A 64 -7.46 -19.14 -2.26
CA PHE A 64 -8.22 -19.73 -3.36
C PHE A 64 -7.68 -21.09 -3.79
N ILE A 65 -6.36 -21.24 -3.88
CA ILE A 65 -5.73 -22.53 -4.25
C ILE A 65 -6.02 -23.58 -3.18
N SER A 66 -5.90 -23.24 -1.89
CA SER A 66 -6.20 -24.16 -0.80
C SER A 66 -7.65 -24.64 -0.83
N ILE A 67 -8.61 -23.74 -1.06
CA ILE A 67 -10.04 -24.09 -1.15
C ILE A 67 -10.29 -25.01 -2.35
N ALA A 68 -9.73 -24.68 -3.52
CA ALA A 68 -9.89 -25.51 -4.72
C ALA A 68 -9.32 -26.93 -4.51
N PHE A 69 -8.17 -27.04 -3.82
CA PHE A 69 -7.56 -28.32 -3.49
C PHE A 69 -8.41 -29.13 -2.52
N SER A 70 -8.98 -28.49 -1.49
CA SER A 70 -9.90 -29.15 -0.55
C SER A 70 -11.16 -29.68 -1.23
N ILE A 71 -11.74 -28.92 -2.16
CA ILE A 71 -12.92 -29.34 -2.94
C ILE A 71 -12.58 -30.54 -3.83
N LEU A 72 -11.42 -30.51 -4.51
CA LEU A 72 -10.96 -31.63 -5.32
C LEU A 72 -10.80 -32.91 -4.50
N ILE A 73 -10.12 -32.84 -3.35
CA ILE A 73 -9.96 -34.00 -2.46
C ILE A 73 -11.32 -34.55 -2.02
N TYR A 74 -12.26 -33.68 -1.64
CA TYR A 74 -13.59 -34.09 -1.23
C TYR A 74 -14.35 -34.84 -2.34
N LEU A 75 -14.30 -34.33 -3.57
CA LEU A 75 -14.93 -34.98 -4.73
C LEU A 75 -14.28 -36.33 -5.06
N PHE A 76 -12.95 -36.44 -4.97
CA PHE A 76 -12.25 -37.73 -5.13
C PHE A 76 -12.59 -38.73 -4.02
N SER A 77 -12.88 -38.28 -2.80
CA SER A 77 -13.26 -39.18 -1.69
C SER A 77 -14.71 -39.66 -1.74
N LEU A 78 -15.57 -39.01 -2.53
CA LEU A 78 -16.98 -39.36 -2.71
C LEU A 78 -17.22 -40.33 -3.88
N ASN A 79 -16.23 -40.51 -4.74
CA ASN A 79 -16.29 -41.32 -5.95
C ASN A 79 -15.47 -42.60 -5.78
#